data_AF-A0A8J6UXD3-F1
#
_entry.id   AF-A0A8J6UXD3-F1
#
_cell.length_a   1.000
_cell.length_b   1.000
_cell.length_c   1.000
_cell.angle_alpha   90.00
_cell.angle_beta   90.00
_cell.angle_gamma   90.00
#
_symmetry.space_group_name_H-M   'P 1'
#
loop_
_entity.id
_entity.type
_entity.pdbx_description
1 polymer ?
#
loop_
_entity_poly.entity_id
_entity_poly.type
_entity_poly.pdbx_seq_one_letter_code
_entity_poly.pdbx_strand_id
1 'polypeptide(L)'
;MLESEGLLWVEPLSVSKQAISKRLRTLPACLFAQVFEQVMQRMQSKKTGLPTPQGWELVQQNFTALGIADGSTLEALRRKLKVLKEQTTALGGKMMMVVEAFNHHPVATW
;
A
#
# COMPACT_ATOMS: atom_id res chain seq x y z
N MET A 1 16.74 -0.67 5.63
CA MET A 1 17.21 -1.74 6.54
C MET A 1 18.20 -2.65 5.83
N LEU A 2 17.80 -3.58 4.95
CA LEU A 2 18.77 -4.51 4.32
C LEU A 2 19.85 -3.82 3.47
N GLU A 3 19.48 -2.80 2.69
CA GLU A 3 20.45 -2.06 1.85
C GLU A 3 21.17 -0.92 2.58
N SER A 4 20.73 -0.55 3.78
CA SER A 4 21.14 0.71 4.43
C SER A 4 21.81 0.55 5.79
N GLU A 5 21.50 -0.51 6.54
CA GLU A 5 21.90 -0.60 7.95
C GLU A 5 22.60 -1.92 8.32
N GLY A 6 22.66 -2.90 7.41
CA GLY A 6 23.23 -4.22 7.73
C GLY A 6 22.54 -4.86 8.95
N LEU A 7 23.13 -5.93 9.48
CA LEU A 7 22.89 -6.43 10.84
C LEU A 7 24.25 -6.53 11.54
N LEU A 8 24.27 -6.73 12.86
CA LEU A 8 25.48 -6.79 13.71
C LEU A 8 26.69 -7.54 13.11
N TRP A 9 26.45 -8.55 12.25
CA TRP A 9 27.48 -9.34 11.57
C TRP A 9 27.20 -9.59 10.08
N VAL A 10 26.31 -8.80 9.47
CA VAL A 10 25.91 -8.97 8.08
C VAL A 10 26.00 -7.63 7.38
N GLU A 11 26.86 -7.56 6.36
CA GLU A 11 26.98 -6.38 5.52
C GLU A 11 25.65 -6.05 4.82
N PRO A 12 25.39 -4.77 4.48
CA PRO A 12 24.23 -4.39 3.71
C PRO A 12 24.11 -5.23 2.44
N LEU A 13 22.98 -5.92 2.28
CA LEU A 13 22.73 -6.76 1.12
C LEU A 13 21.81 -6.01 0.17
N SER A 14 22.31 -5.70 -1.03
CA SER A 14 21.43 -5.21 -2.10
C SER A 14 20.48 -6.31 -2.52
N VAL A 15 19.18 -6.01 -2.48
CA VAL A 15 18.12 -6.97 -2.74
C VAL A 15 17.26 -6.50 -3.90
N SER A 16 17.11 -7.36 -4.91
CA SER A 16 16.27 -7.01 -6.05
C SER A 16 14.80 -6.90 -5.66
N LYS A 17 14.04 -6.06 -6.37
CA LYS A 17 12.58 -5.96 -6.23
C LYS A 17 11.88 -7.32 -6.35
N GLN A 18 12.42 -8.20 -7.20
CA GLN A 18 11.92 -9.57 -7.37
C GLN A 18 12.13 -10.41 -6.11
N ALA A 19 13.30 -10.34 -5.48
CA ALA A 19 13.61 -11.07 -4.25
C ALA A 19 12.70 -10.61 -3.09
N ILE A 20 12.49 -9.30 -2.95
CA ILE A 20 11.54 -8.73 -1.98
C ILE A 20 10.13 -9.24 -2.27
N SER A 21 9.68 -9.17 -3.53
CA SER A 21 8.34 -9.65 -3.93
C SER A 21 8.13 -11.12 -3.60
N LYS A 22 9.17 -11.96 -3.79
CA LYS A 22 9.11 -13.40 -3.45
C LYS A 22 8.95 -13.60 -1.95
N ARG A 23 9.67 -12.84 -1.11
CA ARG A 23 9.56 -12.90 0.35
C ARG A 23 8.21 -12.42 0.86
N LEU A 24 7.68 -11.33 0.31
CA LEU A 24 6.35 -10.82 0.66
C LEU A 24 5.24 -11.82 0.36
N ARG A 25 5.36 -12.59 -0.74
CA ARG A 25 4.38 -13.64 -1.09
C ARG A 25 4.32 -14.79 -0.09
N THR A 26 5.43 -15.10 0.58
CA THR A 26 5.52 -16.21 1.55
C THR A 26 5.36 -15.73 2.99
N LEU A 27 5.18 -14.42 3.19
CA LEU A 27 5.04 -13.83 4.51
C LEU A 27 3.66 -14.18 5.09
N PRO A 28 3.57 -14.62 6.36
CA PRO A 28 2.29 -14.81 7.04
C PRO A 28 1.43 -13.55 6.94
N ALA A 29 0.12 -13.73 6.71
CA ALA A 29 -0.79 -12.61 6.43
C ALA A 29 -0.78 -11.53 7.54
N CYS A 30 -0.70 -11.94 8.81
CA CYS A 30 -0.63 -11.01 9.94
C CYS A 30 0.66 -10.15 9.91
N LEU A 31 1.80 -10.74 9.55
CA LEU A 31 3.06 -10.02 9.41
C LEU A 31 3.04 -9.13 8.17
N PHE A 32 2.41 -9.58 7.07
CA PHE A 32 2.21 -8.75 5.89
C PHE A 32 1.40 -7.50 6.22
N ALA A 33 0.29 -7.65 6.96
CA ALA A 33 -0.53 -6.52 7.40
C ALA A 33 0.27 -5.50 8.22
N GLN A 34 1.07 -5.97 9.18
CA GLN A 34 1.93 -5.09 10.00
C GLN A 34 2.98 -4.35 9.15
N VAL A 35 3.64 -5.05 8.22
CA VAL A 35 4.62 -4.44 7.31
C VAL A 35 3.93 -3.41 6.41
N PHE A 36 2.74 -3.72 5.92
CA PHE A 36 1.95 -2.82 5.09
C PHE A 36 1.57 -1.53 5.85
N GLU A 37 1.09 -1.64 7.09
CA GLU A 37 0.81 -0.49 7.96
C GLU A 37 2.04 0.39 8.19
N GLN A 38 3.20 -0.21 8.48
CA GLN A 38 4.45 0.54 8.65
C GLN A 38 4.89 1.26 7.37
N VAL A 39 4.69 0.63 6.21
CA VAL A 39 4.96 1.28 4.92
C VAL A 39 4.02 2.45 4.70
N MET A 40 2.72 2.31 4.99
CA MET A 40 1.75 3.41 4.89
C MET A 40 2.15 4.59 5.78
N GLN A 41 2.48 4.34 7.06
CA GLN A 41 2.93 5.38 7.99
C GLN A 41 4.19 6.08 7.48
N ARG A 42 5.16 5.33 6.94
CA ARG A 42 6.38 5.90 6.37
C ARG A 42 6.08 6.76 5.14
N MET A 43 5.14 6.36 4.29
CA MET A 43 4.71 7.19 3.16
C MET A 43 4.08 8.50 3.62
N GLN A 44 3.20 8.46 4.61
CA GLN A 44 2.58 9.67 5.19
C GLN A 44 3.62 10.63 5.78
N SER A 45 4.71 10.12 6.35
CA SER A 45 5.79 10.97 6.90
C SER A 45 6.56 11.75 5.82
N LYS A 46 6.49 11.34 4.55
CA LYS A 46 7.10 12.07 3.43
C LYS A 46 6.12 13.11 2.90
N LYS A 47 6.51 14.39 2.93
CA LYS A 47 5.77 15.45 2.24
C LYS A 47 6.11 15.42 0.76
N THR A 48 5.31 14.72 -0.03
CA THR A 48 5.33 14.81 -1.50
C THR A 48 3.97 15.30 -1.95
N GLY A 49 3.81 16.58 -2.24
CA GLY A 49 2.58 17.11 -2.81
C GLY A 49 2.59 16.94 -4.32
N LEU A 50 1.53 16.38 -4.90
CA LEU A 50 1.22 16.61 -6.31
C LEU A 50 0.71 18.06 -6.46
N PRO A 51 0.88 18.67 -7.63
CA PRO A 51 0.25 19.95 -7.90
C PRO A 51 -1.27 19.83 -7.76
N THR A 52 -1.87 20.82 -7.09
CA THR A 52 -3.32 20.92 -6.93
C THR A 52 -3.96 20.99 -8.32
N PRO A 53 -4.96 20.15 -8.63
CA PRO A 53 -5.70 20.24 -9.89
C PRO A 53 -6.36 21.61 -10.03
N GLN A 54 -6.43 22.12 -11.27
CA GLN A 54 -7.07 23.39 -11.55
C GLN A 54 -8.54 23.40 -11.08
N GLY A 55 -8.94 24.44 -10.36
CA GLY A 55 -10.31 24.58 -9.84
C GLY A 55 -10.55 23.94 -8.47
N TRP A 56 -9.53 23.32 -7.87
CA TRP A 56 -9.60 22.71 -6.54
C TRP A 56 -8.98 23.57 -5.43
N GLU A 57 -8.55 24.79 -5.75
CA GLU A 57 -7.86 25.69 -4.82
C GLU A 57 -8.75 26.01 -3.61
N LEU A 58 -10.03 26.29 -3.84
CA LEU A 58 -10.99 26.54 -2.76
C LEU A 58 -11.20 25.30 -1.86
N VAL A 59 -11.24 24.10 -2.43
CA VAL A 59 -11.40 22.86 -1.65
C VAL A 59 -10.16 22.65 -0.78
N GLN A 60 -8.97 22.80 -1.36
CA GLN A 60 -7.72 22.66 -0.61
C GLN A 60 -7.57 23.70 0.52
N GLN A 61 -8.09 24.92 0.33
CA GLN A 61 -8.06 25.97 1.35
C GLN A 61 -9.05 25.73 2.50
N ASN A 62 -10.22 25.15 2.21
CA ASN A 62 -11.29 24.99 3.20
C ASN A 62 -11.25 23.64 3.94
N PHE A 63 -10.58 22.63 3.39
CA PHE A 63 -10.52 21.28 3.98
C PHE A 63 -9.08 20.88 4.33
N THR A 64 -8.83 20.62 5.60
CA THR A 64 -7.51 20.20 6.10
C THR A 64 -7.12 18.78 5.68
N ALA A 65 -8.11 17.94 5.36
CA ALA A 65 -7.90 16.60 4.87
C ALA A 65 -8.97 16.25 3.83
N LEU A 66 -8.55 15.68 2.71
CA LEU A 66 -9.42 15.22 1.64
C LEU A 66 -9.05 13.77 1.28
N GLY A 67 -10.00 12.86 1.45
CA GLY A 67 -9.82 11.43 1.18
C GLY A 67 -10.56 10.97 -0.06
N ILE A 68 -9.93 10.13 -0.86
CA ILE A 68 -10.55 9.39 -1.97
C ILE A 68 -10.69 7.93 -1.52
N ALA A 69 -11.91 7.39 -1.59
CA ALA A 69 -12.16 5.97 -1.36
C ALA A 69 -11.92 5.20 -2.66
N ASP A 70 -10.85 4.42 -2.71
CA ASP A 70 -10.57 3.44 -3.77
C ASP A 70 -10.93 2.04 -3.29
N GLY A 71 -11.63 1.26 -4.09
CA GLY A 71 -12.12 -0.04 -3.64
C GLY A 71 -12.35 -1.04 -4.76
N SER A 72 -12.20 -2.31 -4.43
CA SER A 72 -12.45 -3.42 -5.34
C SER A 72 -13.18 -4.55 -4.64
N THR A 73 -13.96 -5.33 -5.39
CA THR A 73 -14.51 -6.58 -4.87
C THR A 73 -13.43 -7.66 -4.90
N LEU A 74 -13.34 -8.46 -3.84
CA LEU A 74 -12.33 -9.53 -3.79
C LEU A 74 -12.54 -10.57 -4.91
N GLU A 75 -13.80 -10.76 -5.35
CA GLU A 75 -14.12 -11.57 -6.54
C GLU A 75 -13.56 -10.99 -7.85
N ALA A 76 -13.57 -9.66 -8.03
CA ALA A 76 -12.93 -9.05 -9.20
C ALA A 76 -11.40 -9.27 -9.18
N LEU A 77 -10.79 -9.21 -7.99
CA LEU A 77 -9.36 -9.51 -7.81
C LEU A 77 -9.06 -10.98 -8.11
N ARG A 78 -9.89 -11.92 -7.64
CA ARG A 78 -9.76 -13.35 -7.93
C ARG A 78 -9.74 -13.64 -9.43
N ARG A 79 -10.64 -13.02 -10.19
CA ARG A 79 -10.69 -13.17 -11.65
C ARG A 79 -9.45 -12.65 -12.36
N LYS A 80 -8.85 -11.56 -11.85
CA LYS A 80 -7.68 -10.91 -12.45
C LYS A 80 -6.37 -11.63 -12.10
N LEU A 81 -6.27 -12.23 -10.92
CA LEU A 81 -5.06 -12.85 -10.41
C LEU A 81 -5.08 -14.37 -10.65
N LYS A 82 -4.32 -14.85 -11.65
CA LYS A 82 -4.21 -16.28 -12.01
C LYS A 82 -3.94 -17.20 -10.80
N VAL A 83 -3.15 -16.72 -9.84
CA VAL A 83 -2.77 -17.45 -8.61
C VAL A 83 -3.96 -17.75 -7.70
N LEU A 84 -5.01 -16.93 -7.73
CA LEU A 84 -6.21 -17.10 -6.89
C LEU A 84 -7.32 -17.88 -7.60
N LYS A 85 -7.15 -18.19 -8.89
CA LYS A 85 -8.15 -18.89 -9.70
C LYS A 85 -8.31 -20.35 -9.25
N GLU A 86 -7.22 -20.97 -8.77
CA GLU A 86 -7.17 -22.38 -8.36
C GLU A 86 -7.51 -22.59 -6.87
N GLN A 87 -7.60 -21.51 -6.07
CA GLN A 87 -8.00 -21.62 -4.67
C GLN A 87 -9.51 -21.85 -4.55
N THR A 88 -9.88 -22.79 -3.68
CA THR A 88 -11.29 -23.16 -3.39
C THR A 88 -11.95 -22.27 -2.35
N THR A 89 -11.17 -21.46 -1.62
CA THR A 89 -11.68 -20.50 -0.65
C THR A 89 -12.49 -19.42 -1.35
N ALA A 90 -13.76 -19.25 -0.95
CA ALA A 90 -14.60 -18.17 -1.45
C ALA A 90 -14.05 -16.83 -0.96
N LEU A 91 -13.73 -15.93 -1.89
CA LEU A 91 -13.23 -14.58 -1.58
C LEU A 91 -14.44 -13.63 -1.50
N GLY A 92 -15.21 -13.76 -0.42
CA GLY A 92 -16.33 -12.86 -0.14
C GLY A 92 -15.85 -11.51 0.38
N GLY A 93 -16.39 -10.41 -0.16
CA GLY A 93 -16.22 -9.07 0.40
C GLY A 93 -15.68 -8.01 -0.56
N LYS A 94 -15.39 -6.84 0.01
CA LYS A 94 -14.77 -5.69 -0.65
C LYS A 94 -13.49 -5.37 0.11
N MET A 95 -12.45 -4.97 -0.62
CA MET A 95 -11.31 -4.29 -0.03
C MET A 95 -11.42 -2.82 -0.40
N MET A 96 -11.23 -1.95 0.57
CA MET A 96 -11.23 -0.50 0.39
C MET A 96 -9.94 0.09 0.96
N MET A 97 -9.48 1.15 0.31
CA MET A 97 -8.44 2.02 0.80
C MET A 97 -8.90 3.47 0.70
N VAL A 98 -8.63 4.26 1.73
CA VAL A 98 -8.69 5.72 1.62
C VAL A 98 -7.30 6.22 1.33
N VAL A 99 -7.18 7.06 0.30
CA VAL A 99 -5.94 7.76 -0.08
C VAL A 99 -6.15 9.26 0.04
N GLU A 100 -5.10 9.99 0.40
CA GLU A 100 -5.14 11.45 0.43
C GLU A 100 -5.16 12.00 -1.01
N ALA A 101 -6.01 12.98 -1.29
CA ALA A 101 -6.35 13.40 -2.64
C ALA A 101 -5.21 14.09 -3.42
N PHE A 102 -4.30 14.78 -2.73
CA PHE A 102 -3.26 15.60 -3.34
C PHE A 102 -1.86 14.98 -3.29
N ASN A 103 -1.69 13.82 -2.66
CA ASN A 103 -0.43 13.06 -2.69
C ASN A 103 -0.62 11.57 -2.95
N HIS A 104 -1.87 11.10 -3.01
CA HIS A 104 -2.26 9.71 -3.18
C HIS A 104 -1.61 8.76 -2.15
N HIS A 105 -1.19 9.29 -1.00
CA HIS A 105 -0.66 8.46 0.06
C HIS A 105 -1.80 7.69 0.72
N PRO A 106 -1.57 6.40 0.98
CA PRO A 106 -2.54 5.58 1.69
C PRO A 106 -2.74 6.08 3.13
N VAL A 107 -4.00 6.20 3.53
CA VAL A 107 -4.42 6.65 4.87
C VAL A 107 -4.84 5.46 5.72
N ALA A 108 -5.75 4.63 5.19
CA ALA A 108 -6.32 3.49 5.91
C ALA A 108 -6.91 2.46 4.94
N THR A 109 -7.05 1.21 5.41
CA THR A 109 -7.66 0.09 4.66
C THR A 109 -8.74 -0.61 5.47
N TRP A 110 -9.76 -1.11 4.77
CA TRP A 110 -10.87 -1.89 5.30
C TRP A 110 -11.18 -3.09 4.42
#